data_AF-A0AA40ADI2-F1
#
_entry.id   AF-A0AA40ADI2-F1
#
_cell.length_a   1.000
_cell.length_b   1.000
_cell.length_c   1.000
_cell.angle_alpha   90.00
_cell.angle_beta   90.00
_cell.angle_gamma   90.00
#
_symmetry.space_group_name_H-M   'P 1'
#
loop_
_entity.id
_entity.type
_entity.pdbx_description
1 polymer ?
#
loop_
_entity_poly.entity_id
_entity_poly.type
_entity_poly.pdbx_seq_one_letter_code
_entity_poly.pdbx_strand_id
1 'polypeptide(L)'
;MCQPPSQQSVGAILGTVWPNVTVERLQPIPSFGPQRIYEVIVSNGKTLILVLPPPSILRLLRSEQLMVASEAVVVRWVRAALSRNPAGEMVAASDKDTDLLRLLPTLIHSSQERSNELGFTYSFLEPTPGSPLALVSRSLTSLGRERVDGQMGQLFRQLALVTSPSGMFGPAVAVLNPSSLHRTELGGSGPMGFGGAATWTIAFHSMLESVLRDGEDIAITIPYSAIRRQFQRLSHFLDSVSVPRLVAVDGTNESVILVSKPADGGSAPQTLFTTSINTSLKGKSAVDNNNALDESKSSLRVCGLRDWSNCIFGDPLLATVFSEGPSESFLEGFNGTKTDPGPAQLPLGRDIIDDVDSADVRLIIYQTYHATVSIVREFYRPHGDSSRRELEARRRLNEVLSRLVEVQADSKRKHPRPSGEMSPAKRIK
;
A
#
# COMPACT_ATOMS: atom_id res chain seq x y z
N MET A 1 -18.61 8.22 21.00
CA MET A 1 -17.62 9.22 20.51
C MET A 1 -16.24 8.73 20.93
N CYS A 2 -15.27 8.60 20.02
CA CYS A 2 -13.89 8.30 20.40
C CYS A 2 -13.26 9.56 20.98
N GLN A 3 -12.91 9.56 22.27
CA GLN A 3 -12.21 10.69 22.88
C GLN A 3 -10.81 10.85 22.25
N PRO A 4 -10.31 12.09 22.10
CA PRO A 4 -8.92 12.32 21.72
C PRO A 4 -7.98 11.74 22.80
N PRO A 5 -6.78 11.28 22.43
CA PRO A 5 -5.81 10.79 23.39
C PRO A 5 -5.39 11.90 24.37
N SER A 6 -5.22 11.55 25.65
CA SER A 6 -4.70 12.48 26.65
C SER A 6 -3.17 12.40 26.71
N GLN A 7 -2.50 13.50 27.10
CA GLN A 7 -1.05 13.50 27.32
C GLN A 7 -0.63 12.47 28.39
N GLN A 8 -1.47 12.24 29.40
CA GLN A 8 -1.22 11.26 30.46
C GLN A 8 -1.24 9.83 29.91
N SER A 9 -2.25 9.46 29.13
CA SER A 9 -2.35 8.13 28.51
C SER A 9 -1.18 7.87 27.55
N VAL A 10 -0.81 8.85 26.73
CA VAL A 10 0.32 8.75 25.80
C VAL A 10 1.65 8.68 26.57
N GLY A 11 1.80 9.47 27.64
CA GLY A 11 2.98 9.43 28.52
C GLY A 11 3.16 8.09 29.22
N ALA A 12 2.08 7.47 29.70
CA ALA A 12 2.12 6.15 30.32
C ALA A 12 2.64 5.08 29.35
N ILE A 13 2.17 5.10 28.10
CA ILE A 13 2.66 4.20 27.05
C ILE A 13 4.14 4.46 26.75
N LEU A 14 4.52 5.71 26.51
CA LEU A 14 5.91 6.05 26.15
C LEU A 14 6.88 5.79 27.30
N GLY A 15 6.42 5.86 28.55
CA GLY A 15 7.21 5.48 29.74
C GLY A 15 7.67 4.02 29.73
N THR A 16 6.97 3.13 29.02
CA THR A 16 7.40 1.73 28.83
C THR A 16 8.57 1.58 27.86
N VAL A 17 8.76 2.56 26.97
CA VAL A 17 9.82 2.58 25.94
C VAL A 17 11.00 3.41 26.40
N TRP A 18 10.73 4.58 26.98
CA TRP A 18 11.72 5.51 27.53
C TRP A 18 11.37 5.88 28.97
N PRO A 19 12.14 5.39 29.96
CA PRO A 19 11.94 5.78 31.35
C PRO A 19 12.04 7.31 31.52
N ASN A 20 11.17 7.87 32.37
CA ASN A 20 11.14 9.30 32.73
C ASN A 20 10.81 10.29 31.59
N VAL A 21 10.24 9.83 30.48
CA VAL A 21 9.77 10.73 29.42
C VAL A 21 8.38 11.28 29.74
N THR A 22 8.21 12.59 29.54
CA THR A 22 6.91 13.27 29.63
C THR A 22 6.50 13.81 28.26
N VAL A 23 5.20 13.90 28.03
CA VAL A 23 4.63 14.47 26.80
C VAL A 23 4.43 15.96 27.00
N GLU A 24 5.18 16.77 26.26
CA GLU A 24 5.10 18.23 26.32
C GLU A 24 3.99 18.78 25.42
N ARG A 25 3.86 18.21 24.20
CA ARG A 25 2.86 18.62 23.22
C ARG A 25 2.21 17.40 22.58
N LEU A 26 0.89 17.46 22.40
CA LEU A 26 0.10 16.46 21.69
C LEU A 26 -0.93 17.19 20.83
N GLN A 27 -0.77 17.15 19.51
CA GLN A 27 -1.67 17.86 18.60
C GLN A 27 -2.09 17.01 17.40
N PRO A 28 -3.37 17.04 16.99
CA PRO A 28 -3.81 16.35 15.79
C PRO A 28 -3.19 17.00 14.55
N ILE A 29 -2.80 16.20 13.57
CA ILE A 29 -2.33 16.66 12.26
C ILE A 29 -3.18 16.07 11.13
N PRO A 30 -3.33 16.79 9.99
CA PRO A 30 -4.09 16.29 8.85
C PRO A 30 -3.54 14.96 8.31
N SER A 31 -4.43 14.00 8.07
CA SER A 31 -4.15 12.73 7.40
C SER A 31 -4.80 12.70 6.02
N PHE A 32 -4.14 12.05 5.05
CA PHE A 32 -4.74 11.75 3.74
C PHE A 32 -5.57 10.46 3.77
N GLY A 33 -5.36 9.63 4.79
CA GLY A 33 -6.12 8.42 5.06
C GLY A 33 -7.15 8.61 6.18
N PRO A 34 -7.95 7.59 6.48
CA PRO A 34 -8.99 7.67 7.52
C PRO A 34 -8.44 7.65 8.95
N GLN A 35 -7.14 7.36 9.11
CA GLN A 35 -6.46 7.27 10.40
C GLN A 35 -6.44 8.63 11.10
N ARG A 36 -6.39 8.61 12.43
CA ARG A 36 -6.15 9.80 13.22
C ARG A 36 -4.66 9.88 13.53
N ILE A 37 -4.04 10.98 13.15
CA ILE A 37 -2.59 11.17 13.32
C ILE A 37 -2.37 12.34 14.28
N TYR A 38 -1.48 12.13 15.25
CA TYR A 38 -1.08 13.15 16.22
C TYR A 38 0.43 13.33 16.18
N GLU A 39 0.87 14.58 16.22
CA GLU A 39 2.26 14.91 16.55
C GLU A 39 2.43 14.92 18.07
N VAL A 40 3.47 14.26 18.54
CA VAL A 40 3.81 14.13 19.96
C VAL A 40 5.22 14.68 20.17
N ILE A 41 5.37 15.72 20.98
CA ILE A 41 6.68 16.22 21.43
C ILE A 41 6.90 15.75 22.85
N VAL A 42 8.07 15.16 23.08
CA VAL A 42 8.47 14.59 24.36
C VAL A 42 9.67 15.32 24.95
N SER A 43 9.83 15.24 26.28
CA SER A 43 10.84 15.98 27.05
C SER A 43 12.29 15.72 26.69
N ASN A 44 12.59 14.64 25.96
CA ASN A 44 13.93 14.36 25.44
C ASN A 44 14.23 15.09 24.11
N GLY A 45 13.37 16.01 23.68
CA GLY A 45 13.52 16.78 22.45
C GLY A 45 13.12 16.04 21.18
N LYS A 46 12.61 14.80 21.27
CA LYS A 46 12.14 14.05 20.10
C LYS A 46 10.72 14.45 19.71
N THR A 47 10.47 14.43 18.41
CA THR A 47 9.13 14.50 17.83
C THR A 47 8.74 13.12 17.32
N LEU A 48 7.53 12.68 17.65
CA LEU A 48 6.96 11.41 17.23
C LEU A 48 5.61 11.63 16.54
N ILE A 49 5.22 10.64 15.76
CA ILE A 49 3.91 10.51 15.15
C ILE A 49 3.17 9.37 15.83
N LEU A 50 2.03 9.69 16.45
CA LEU A 50 1.08 8.72 16.97
C LEU A 50 -0.01 8.48 15.93
N VAL A 51 -0.12 7.25 15.46
CA VAL A 51 -1.16 6.79 14.54
C VAL A 51 -2.19 5.98 15.31
N LEU A 52 -3.45 6.39 15.21
CA LEU A 52 -4.61 5.75 15.81
C LEU A 52 -5.61 5.32 14.73
N PRO A 53 -6.42 4.28 14.99
CA PRO A 53 -7.45 3.87 14.05
C PRO A 53 -8.48 4.99 13.86
N PRO A 54 -9.20 4.95 12.72
CA PRO A 54 -10.27 5.87 12.42
C PRO A 54 -11.34 5.91 13.53
N PRO A 55 -12.10 7.01 13.66
CA PRO A 55 -13.25 7.06 14.56
C PRO A 55 -14.23 5.92 14.27
N SER A 56 -14.83 5.32 15.30
CA SER A 56 -15.75 4.18 15.14
C SER A 56 -17.03 4.49 14.35
N ILE A 57 -17.37 5.77 14.18
CA ILE A 57 -18.49 6.22 13.34
C ILE A 57 -18.17 6.09 11.84
N LEU A 58 -16.89 6.09 11.48
CA LEU A 58 -16.47 5.95 10.10
C LEU A 58 -16.55 4.47 9.71
N ARG A 59 -17.38 4.17 8.71
CA ARG A 59 -17.45 2.84 8.14
C ARG A 59 -16.18 2.56 7.34
N LEU A 60 -15.56 1.41 7.58
CA LEU A 60 -14.33 0.98 6.91
C LEU A 60 -14.60 -0.23 6.03
N LEU A 61 -13.90 -0.30 4.91
CA LEU A 61 -13.84 -1.52 4.12
C LEU A 61 -13.25 -2.65 4.97
N ARG A 62 -13.59 -3.89 4.67
CA ARG A 62 -13.01 -5.07 5.36
C ARG A 62 -11.49 -5.10 5.27
N SER A 63 -10.92 -4.67 4.14
CA SER A 63 -9.46 -4.54 3.95
C SER A 63 -8.82 -3.46 4.83
N GLU A 64 -9.59 -2.50 5.33
CA GLU A 64 -9.10 -1.34 6.07
C GLU A 64 -9.12 -1.56 7.59
N GLN A 65 -9.82 -2.60 8.08
CA GLN A 65 -10.04 -2.82 9.51
C GLN A 65 -8.76 -2.99 10.33
N LEU A 66 -7.67 -3.47 9.70
CA LEU A 66 -6.40 -3.75 10.36
C LEU A 66 -5.29 -2.77 9.97
N MET A 67 -5.62 -1.58 9.45
CA MET A 67 -4.61 -0.67 8.88
C MET A 67 -3.43 -0.33 9.80
N VAL A 68 -3.69 0.00 11.07
CA VAL A 68 -2.66 0.40 12.04
C VAL A 68 -1.74 -0.78 12.39
N ALA A 69 -2.33 -1.98 12.55
CA ALA A 69 -1.57 -3.19 12.82
C ALA A 69 -0.76 -3.62 11.59
N SER A 70 -1.34 -3.49 10.40
CA SER A 70 -0.72 -3.85 9.12
C SER A 70 0.56 -3.05 8.89
N GLU A 71 0.50 -1.72 8.99
CA GLU A 71 1.66 -0.85 8.85
C GLU A 71 2.78 -1.23 9.83
N ALA A 72 2.46 -1.36 11.12
CA ALA A 72 3.45 -1.70 12.14
C ALA A 72 4.13 -3.05 11.90
N VAL A 73 3.36 -4.06 11.48
CA VAL A 73 3.88 -5.40 11.20
C VAL A 73 4.75 -5.41 9.95
N VAL A 74 4.31 -4.76 8.87
CA VAL A 74 5.06 -4.66 7.61
C VAL A 74 6.37 -3.93 7.82
N VAL A 75 6.35 -2.73 8.39
CA VAL A 75 7.56 -1.91 8.61
C VAL A 75 8.57 -2.65 9.48
N ARG A 76 8.12 -3.25 10.59
CA ARG A 76 8.99 -4.03 11.47
C ARG A 76 9.61 -5.21 10.73
N TRP A 77 8.79 -5.96 9.98
CA TRP A 77 9.24 -7.15 9.28
C TRP A 77 10.20 -6.81 8.15
N VAL A 78 9.90 -5.83 7.29
CA VAL A 78 10.79 -5.44 6.18
C VAL A 78 12.13 -4.96 6.71
N ARG A 79 12.15 -4.12 7.77
CA ARG A 79 13.41 -3.70 8.41
C ARG A 79 14.20 -4.91 8.93
N ALA A 80 13.54 -5.86 9.57
CA ALA A 80 14.19 -7.07 10.07
C ALA A 80 14.70 -7.99 8.93
N ALA A 81 13.93 -8.12 7.84
CA ALA A 81 14.28 -8.93 6.69
C ALA A 81 15.50 -8.36 5.95
N LEU A 82 15.54 -7.05 5.72
CA LEU A 82 16.67 -6.38 5.08
C LEU A 82 17.92 -6.32 5.98
N SER A 83 17.75 -6.44 7.29
CA SER A 83 18.87 -6.54 8.24
C SER A 83 19.43 -7.97 8.38
N ARG A 84 18.77 -8.97 7.78
CA ARG A 84 19.17 -10.40 7.86
C ARG A 84 19.76 -10.83 6.52
N ASN A 85 20.98 -11.37 6.52
CA ASN A 85 21.57 -12.03 5.35
C ASN A 85 20.95 -13.46 5.19
N PRO A 86 20.93 -14.09 3.99
CA PRO A 86 20.37 -15.43 3.76
C PRO A 86 20.98 -16.57 4.59
N ALA A 87 22.13 -16.33 5.22
CA ALA A 87 22.85 -17.29 6.06
C ALA A 87 22.72 -17.03 7.58
N GLY A 88 21.91 -16.06 8.01
CA GLY A 88 21.67 -15.79 9.45
C GLY A 88 22.80 -15.07 10.19
N GLU A 89 23.91 -14.73 9.52
CA GLU A 89 24.98 -13.90 10.08
C GLU A 89 24.69 -12.39 9.90
N MET A 90 25.04 -11.61 10.92
CA MET A 90 24.98 -10.15 10.91
C MET A 90 26.12 -9.61 10.03
N VAL A 91 25.82 -9.16 8.81
CA VAL A 91 26.79 -8.52 7.90
C VAL A 91 26.25 -7.16 7.48
N ALA A 92 27.15 -6.21 7.18
CA ALA A 92 26.81 -4.88 6.69
C ALA A 92 25.87 -4.98 5.46
N ALA A 93 24.76 -4.24 5.50
CA ALA A 93 23.76 -4.21 4.44
C ALA A 93 24.39 -3.91 3.07
N SER A 94 23.92 -4.57 2.01
CA SER A 94 24.25 -4.18 0.64
C SER A 94 23.82 -2.74 0.41
N ASP A 95 24.50 -2.00 -0.47
CA ASP A 95 24.17 -0.59 -0.77
C ASP A 95 22.67 -0.42 -1.14
N LYS A 96 22.10 -1.42 -1.84
CA LYS A 96 20.67 -1.48 -2.19
C LYS A 96 19.72 -1.74 -1.01
N ASP A 97 20.11 -2.57 -0.06
CA ASP A 97 19.30 -2.85 1.15
C ASP A 97 19.33 -1.65 2.09
N THR A 98 20.49 -0.99 2.17
CA THR A 98 20.68 0.26 2.90
C THR A 98 19.81 1.38 2.33
N ASP A 99 19.63 1.41 1.01
CA ASP A 99 18.74 2.37 0.35
C ASP A 99 17.27 2.13 0.68
N LEU A 100 16.76 0.89 0.63
CA LEU A 100 15.36 0.62 0.99
C LEU A 100 15.10 0.87 2.49
N LEU A 101 16.06 0.54 3.37
CA LEU A 101 15.95 0.82 4.82
C LEU A 101 15.77 2.32 5.13
N ARG A 102 16.36 3.21 4.32
CA ARG A 102 16.21 4.67 4.47
C ARG A 102 14.83 5.17 4.06
N LEU A 103 14.10 4.40 3.25
CA LEU A 103 12.76 4.74 2.76
C LEU A 103 11.63 4.25 3.69
N LEU A 104 11.97 3.44 4.70
CA LEU A 104 11.03 2.91 5.69
C LEU A 104 10.89 3.86 6.88
N PRO A 105 9.68 4.05 7.42
CA PRO A 105 9.50 4.80 8.65
C PRO A 105 10.16 4.06 9.84
N THR A 106 10.60 4.82 10.84
CA THR A 106 11.16 4.25 12.08
C THR A 106 10.06 4.02 13.09
N LEU A 107 9.64 2.76 13.22
CA LEU A 107 8.66 2.34 14.22
C LEU A 107 9.33 2.28 15.60
N ILE A 108 8.88 3.13 16.52
CA ILE A 108 9.34 3.18 17.91
C ILE A 108 8.62 2.13 18.75
N HIS A 109 7.29 2.12 18.65
CA HIS A 109 6.45 1.21 19.42
C HIS A 109 5.11 0.99 18.72
N SER A 110 4.47 -0.16 18.94
CA SER A 110 3.12 -0.40 18.43
C SER A 110 2.40 -1.40 19.32
N SER A 111 1.09 -1.23 19.47
CA SER A 111 0.26 -2.23 20.12
C SER A 111 -0.38 -3.18 19.12
N GLN A 112 -0.27 -4.48 19.38
CA GLN A 112 -0.97 -5.52 18.60
C GLN A 112 -2.41 -5.75 19.12
N GLU A 113 -2.65 -5.47 20.40
CA GLU A 113 -3.97 -5.58 21.04
C GLU A 113 -4.51 -4.20 21.42
N ARG A 114 -5.77 -4.13 21.87
CA ARG A 114 -6.31 -2.86 22.39
C ARG A 114 -5.55 -2.48 23.67
N SER A 115 -4.98 -1.29 23.69
CA SER A 115 -4.32 -0.77 24.89
C SER A 115 -5.34 -0.39 25.95
N ASN A 116 -4.98 -0.60 27.22
CA ASN A 116 -5.82 -0.21 28.35
C ASN A 116 -5.87 1.32 28.51
N GLU A 117 -4.81 2.01 28.10
CA GLU A 117 -4.63 3.45 28.23
C GLU A 117 -5.40 4.23 27.16
N LEU A 118 -5.45 3.70 25.93
CA LEU A 118 -6.07 4.37 24.78
C LEU A 118 -7.35 3.70 24.29
N GLY A 119 -7.63 2.45 24.68
CA GLY A 119 -8.79 1.67 24.25
C GLY A 119 -8.72 1.14 22.81
N PHE A 120 -7.61 1.39 22.10
CA PHE A 120 -7.43 1.02 20.70
C PHE A 120 -6.01 0.47 20.46
N THR A 121 -5.79 -0.14 19.29
CA THR A 121 -4.43 -0.35 18.77
C THR A 121 -3.81 0.98 18.34
N TYR A 122 -2.48 1.06 18.33
CA TYR A 122 -1.77 2.28 17.99
C TYR A 122 -0.36 1.98 17.48
N SER A 123 0.26 2.97 16.82
CA SER A 123 1.66 2.94 16.42
C SER A 123 2.33 4.29 16.69
N PHE A 124 3.53 4.25 17.25
CA PHE A 124 4.43 5.39 17.40
C PHE A 124 5.57 5.27 16.40
N LEU A 125 5.74 6.30 15.57
CA LEU A 125 6.79 6.36 14.55
C LEU A 125 7.59 7.66 14.69
N GLU A 126 8.83 7.65 14.23
CA GLU A 126 9.52 8.91 13.94
C GLU A 126 8.93 9.54 12.67
N PRO A 127 8.88 10.89 12.58
CA PRO A 127 8.46 11.58 11.37
C PRO A 127 9.31 11.13 10.17
N THR A 128 8.65 10.63 9.13
CA THR A 128 9.35 10.29 7.88
C THR A 128 9.70 11.60 7.16
N PRO A 129 10.95 11.81 6.75
CA PRO A 129 11.35 13.03 6.06
C PRO A 129 10.63 13.16 4.71
N GLY A 130 10.48 14.40 4.24
CA GLY A 130 9.89 14.73 2.95
C GLY A 130 8.44 15.20 3.03
N SER A 131 7.92 15.60 1.87
CA SER A 131 6.55 16.05 1.68
C SER A 131 5.82 15.14 0.68
N PRO A 132 4.51 14.93 0.82
CA PRO A 132 3.73 14.23 -0.19
C PRO A 132 3.90 14.86 -1.57
N LEU A 133 4.09 14.03 -2.59
CA LEU A 133 4.26 14.49 -3.97
C LEU A 133 3.10 15.40 -4.41
N ALA A 134 1.88 15.12 -3.99
CA ALA A 134 0.67 15.89 -4.30
C ALA A 134 0.80 17.40 -3.97
N LEU A 135 1.63 17.76 -3.00
CA LEU A 135 1.87 19.16 -2.61
C LEU A 135 2.81 19.90 -3.58
N VAL A 136 3.63 19.17 -4.32
CA VAL A 136 4.63 19.72 -5.26
C VAL A 136 4.35 19.35 -6.71
N SER A 137 3.38 18.46 -7.01
CA SER A 137 3.07 18.00 -8.36
C SER A 137 2.80 19.14 -9.34
N ARG A 138 2.12 20.21 -8.90
CA ARG A 138 1.75 21.35 -9.75
C ARG A 138 2.94 22.21 -10.17
N SER A 139 4.06 22.14 -9.46
CA SER A 139 5.27 22.92 -9.74
C SER A 139 6.39 22.08 -10.37
N LEU A 140 6.15 20.80 -10.65
CA LEU A 140 7.12 19.93 -11.28
C LEU A 140 7.23 20.20 -12.79
N THR A 141 8.46 20.29 -13.27
CA THR A 141 8.76 20.21 -14.70
C THR A 141 8.53 18.79 -15.22
N SER A 142 8.31 18.61 -16.53
CA SER A 142 8.12 17.28 -17.13
C SER A 142 9.29 16.34 -16.82
N LEU A 143 10.52 16.82 -16.97
CA LEU A 143 11.73 16.07 -16.65
C LEU A 143 11.84 15.77 -15.14
N GLY A 144 11.37 16.68 -14.28
CA GLY A 144 11.25 16.42 -12.84
C GLY A 144 10.26 15.30 -12.52
N ARG A 145 9.13 15.25 -13.22
CA ARG A 145 8.11 14.20 -13.10
C ARG A 145 8.67 12.84 -13.54
N GLU A 146 9.33 12.78 -14.70
CA GLU A 146 10.00 11.59 -15.24
C GLU A 146 11.02 11.03 -14.25
N ARG A 147 11.88 11.89 -13.67
CA ARG A 147 12.86 11.47 -12.66
C ARG A 147 12.22 10.90 -11.39
N VAL A 148 11.12 11.49 -10.92
CA VAL A 148 10.39 10.97 -9.75
C VAL A 148 9.72 9.64 -10.09
N ASP A 149 9.12 9.52 -11.28
CA ASP A 149 8.52 8.27 -11.76
C ASP A 149 9.54 7.14 -11.87
N GLY A 150 10.73 7.41 -12.41
CA GLY A 150 11.82 6.44 -12.45
C GLY A 150 12.27 5.99 -11.05
N GLN A 151 12.35 6.91 -10.10
CA GLN A 151 12.65 6.57 -8.70
C GLN A 151 11.52 5.75 -8.04
N MET A 152 10.26 6.06 -8.35
CA MET A 152 9.12 5.26 -7.88
C MET A 152 9.18 3.83 -8.45
N GLY A 153 9.51 3.69 -9.74
CA GLY A 153 9.73 2.39 -10.37
C GLY A 153 10.81 1.58 -9.64
N GLN A 154 11.94 2.21 -9.35
CA GLN A 154 13.04 1.60 -8.59
C GLN A 154 12.62 1.16 -7.18
N LEU A 155 11.86 1.99 -6.45
CA LEU A 155 11.32 1.63 -5.14
C LEU A 155 10.40 0.40 -5.23
N PHE A 156 9.46 0.40 -6.18
CA PHE A 156 8.52 -0.72 -6.35
C PHE A 156 9.22 -2.00 -6.78
N ARG A 157 10.30 -1.89 -7.56
CA ARG A 157 11.20 -3.00 -7.85
C ARG A 157 11.84 -3.55 -6.57
N GLN A 158 12.42 -2.68 -5.74
CA GLN A 158 13.04 -3.09 -4.48
C GLN A 158 12.05 -3.77 -3.53
N LEU A 159 10.82 -3.26 -3.43
CA LEU A 159 9.75 -3.92 -2.67
C LEU A 159 9.41 -5.29 -3.24
N ALA A 160 9.27 -5.43 -4.56
CA ALA A 160 8.95 -6.71 -5.20
C ALA A 160 10.06 -7.77 -5.07
N LEU A 161 11.30 -7.38 -4.76
CA LEU A 161 12.37 -8.32 -4.44
C LEU A 161 12.21 -8.95 -3.04
N VAL A 162 11.44 -8.32 -2.16
CA VAL A 162 11.13 -8.84 -0.82
C VAL A 162 9.98 -9.84 -0.92
N THR A 163 10.22 -11.11 -0.57
CA THR A 163 9.22 -12.20 -0.69
C THR A 163 8.64 -12.61 0.66
N SER A 164 7.43 -13.18 0.65
CA SER A 164 6.76 -13.71 1.84
C SER A 164 7.66 -14.69 2.61
N PRO A 165 7.77 -14.56 3.95
CA PRO A 165 8.60 -15.47 4.75
C PRO A 165 8.04 -16.88 4.85
N SER A 166 6.72 -17.04 4.66
CA SER A 166 6.02 -18.33 4.74
C SER A 166 5.72 -18.93 3.37
N GLY A 167 6.06 -18.22 2.28
CA GLY A 167 5.61 -18.58 0.93
C GLY A 167 4.10 -18.41 0.70
N MET A 168 3.37 -17.82 1.66
CA MET A 168 1.93 -17.58 1.56
C MET A 168 1.62 -16.23 0.90
N PHE A 169 0.49 -16.17 0.23
CA PHE A 169 -0.06 -15.02 -0.45
C PHE A 169 -1.15 -14.30 0.36
N GLY A 170 -1.41 -13.03 0.04
CA GLY A 170 -2.53 -12.23 0.57
C GLY A 170 -2.10 -11.01 1.38
N PRO A 171 -3.01 -10.39 2.16
CA PRO A 171 -2.72 -9.22 2.97
C PRO A 171 -1.51 -9.43 3.88
N ALA A 172 -0.57 -8.49 3.90
CA ALA A 172 0.70 -8.68 4.59
C ALA A 172 0.50 -8.91 6.10
N VAL A 173 -0.48 -8.22 6.71
CA VAL A 173 -0.85 -8.45 8.12
C VAL A 173 -1.30 -9.89 8.39
N ALA A 174 -2.01 -10.52 7.45
CA ALA A 174 -2.48 -11.90 7.60
C ALA A 174 -1.34 -12.91 7.45
N VAL A 175 -0.40 -12.64 6.54
CA VAL A 175 0.77 -13.49 6.27
C VAL A 175 1.82 -13.40 7.39
N LEU A 176 2.09 -12.18 7.89
CA LEU A 176 3.15 -11.91 8.86
C LEU A 176 2.72 -12.08 10.31
N ASN A 177 1.41 -12.00 10.59
CA ASN A 177 0.88 -12.08 11.94
C ASN A 177 -0.40 -12.93 11.99
N PRO A 178 -0.31 -14.25 11.77
CA PRO A 178 -1.46 -15.15 11.78
C PRO A 178 -2.18 -15.18 13.13
N SER A 179 -1.48 -14.92 14.24
CA SER A 179 -2.01 -14.97 15.60
C SER A 179 -2.94 -13.80 15.94
N SER A 180 -2.74 -12.62 15.34
CA SER A 180 -3.63 -11.46 15.56
C SER A 180 -5.04 -11.64 14.97
N LEU A 181 -5.24 -12.63 14.08
CA LEU A 181 -6.55 -12.96 13.52
C LEU A 181 -7.37 -13.90 14.41
N HIS A 182 -6.80 -14.49 15.46
CA HIS A 182 -7.52 -15.40 16.37
C HIS A 182 -8.64 -14.74 17.19
N ARG A 183 -8.71 -13.40 17.24
CA ARG A 183 -9.55 -12.70 18.23
C ARG A 183 -10.50 -11.65 17.66
N THR A 184 -10.59 -11.52 16.35
CA THR A 184 -11.67 -10.75 15.74
C THR A 184 -12.88 -11.66 15.61
N GLU A 185 -13.94 -11.43 16.38
CA GLU A 185 -15.24 -12.13 16.29
C GLU A 185 -15.99 -11.84 14.96
N LEU A 186 -15.26 -11.50 13.90
CA LEU A 186 -15.79 -11.37 12.55
C LEU A 186 -15.70 -12.72 11.87
N GLY A 187 -16.79 -13.48 12.00
CA GLY A 187 -17.02 -14.76 11.35
C GLY A 187 -16.55 -14.77 9.89
N GLY A 188 -15.47 -15.50 9.66
CA GLY A 188 -14.85 -15.66 8.36
C GLY A 188 -14.29 -17.06 8.22
N SER A 189 -15.17 -18.06 8.16
CA SER A 189 -14.89 -19.34 7.49
C SER A 189 -14.79 -19.12 5.97
N GLY A 190 -13.95 -18.17 5.57
CA GLY A 190 -13.56 -17.95 4.19
C GLY A 190 -12.39 -18.84 3.80
N PRO A 191 -12.09 -18.98 2.50
CA PRO A 191 -11.02 -19.85 2.02
C PRO A 191 -9.60 -19.38 2.40
N MET A 192 -9.42 -18.16 2.92
CA MET A 192 -8.16 -17.77 3.56
C MET A 192 -8.14 -18.28 5.00
N GLY A 193 -7.43 -19.39 5.20
CA GLY A 193 -7.04 -19.83 6.54
C GLY A 193 -6.16 -18.80 7.24
N PHE A 194 -5.96 -18.99 8.55
CA PHE A 194 -5.02 -18.21 9.33
C PHE A 194 -3.63 -18.27 8.68
N GLY A 195 -3.02 -17.13 8.30
CA GLY A 195 -1.67 -17.09 7.72
C GLY A 195 -1.56 -16.82 6.21
N GLY A 196 -2.65 -16.45 5.53
CA GLY A 196 -2.68 -16.18 4.09
C GLY A 196 -3.16 -17.39 3.27
N ALA A 197 -2.91 -17.38 1.96
CA ALA A 197 -3.31 -18.45 1.04
C ALA A 197 -2.11 -19.13 0.36
N ALA A 198 -2.25 -20.40 0.03
CA ALA A 198 -1.20 -21.18 -0.65
C ALA A 198 -0.97 -20.77 -2.12
N THR A 199 -1.97 -20.17 -2.77
CA THR A 199 -1.86 -19.68 -4.15
C THR A 199 -2.38 -18.26 -4.28
N TRP A 200 -1.84 -17.54 -5.26
CA TRP A 200 -2.27 -16.18 -5.54
C TRP A 200 -3.75 -16.10 -5.92
N THR A 201 -4.24 -17.07 -6.71
CA THR A 201 -5.66 -17.17 -7.10
C THR A 201 -6.60 -17.17 -5.89
N ILE A 202 -6.29 -17.93 -4.84
CA ILE A 202 -7.12 -18.02 -3.63
C ILE A 202 -7.06 -16.71 -2.83
N ALA A 203 -5.85 -16.16 -2.64
CA ALA A 203 -5.66 -14.89 -1.93
C ALA A 203 -6.42 -13.76 -2.62
N PHE A 204 -6.23 -13.61 -3.94
CA PHE A 204 -6.89 -12.58 -4.73
C PHE A 204 -8.40 -12.77 -4.78
N HIS A 205 -8.91 -14.01 -4.92
CA HIS A 205 -10.35 -14.28 -4.86
C HIS A 205 -10.94 -13.78 -3.53
N SER A 206 -10.27 -14.05 -2.42
CA SER A 206 -10.72 -13.60 -1.11
C SER A 206 -10.71 -12.07 -0.98
N MET A 207 -9.71 -11.38 -1.55
CA MET A 207 -9.66 -9.91 -1.59
C MET A 207 -10.80 -9.34 -2.45
N LEU A 208 -11.05 -9.94 -3.62
CA LEU A 208 -12.14 -9.56 -4.51
C LEU A 208 -13.52 -9.77 -3.86
N GLU A 209 -13.77 -10.93 -3.26
CA GLU A 209 -15.05 -11.18 -2.58
C GLU A 209 -15.22 -10.30 -1.35
N SER A 210 -14.14 -9.91 -0.67
CA SER A 210 -14.20 -8.98 0.46
C SER A 210 -14.81 -7.64 0.04
N VAL A 211 -14.33 -7.05 -1.07
CA VAL A 211 -14.87 -5.78 -1.57
C VAL A 211 -16.25 -5.93 -2.21
N LEU A 212 -16.55 -7.05 -2.87
CA LEU A 212 -17.90 -7.30 -3.40
C LEU A 212 -18.93 -7.39 -2.26
N ARG A 213 -18.58 -8.08 -1.16
CA ARG A 213 -19.41 -8.12 0.05
C ARG A 213 -19.57 -6.75 0.71
N ASP A 214 -18.51 -5.94 0.75
CA ASP A 214 -18.62 -4.55 1.20
C ASP A 214 -19.64 -3.77 0.36
N GLY A 215 -19.66 -3.97 -0.96
CA GLY A 215 -20.65 -3.36 -1.85
C GLY A 215 -22.08 -3.88 -1.61
N GLU A 216 -22.25 -5.18 -1.44
CA GLU A 216 -23.53 -5.83 -1.18
C GLU A 216 -24.15 -5.37 0.15
N ASP A 217 -23.33 -5.21 1.21
CA ASP A 217 -23.76 -4.78 2.54
C ASP A 217 -24.34 -3.35 2.59
N ILE A 218 -24.09 -2.54 1.56
CA ILE A 218 -24.68 -1.19 1.39
C ILE A 218 -25.52 -1.07 0.12
N ALA A 219 -25.86 -2.19 -0.51
CA ALA A 219 -26.70 -2.27 -1.70
C ALA A 219 -26.21 -1.39 -2.88
N ILE A 220 -24.89 -1.23 -3.05
CA ILE A 220 -24.37 -0.57 -4.26
C ILE A 220 -24.78 -1.39 -5.47
N THR A 221 -25.33 -0.74 -6.48
CA THR A 221 -25.63 -1.40 -7.77
C THR A 221 -24.36 -1.45 -8.63
N ILE A 222 -23.69 -2.60 -8.69
CA ILE A 222 -22.61 -2.92 -9.66
C ILE A 222 -22.86 -4.31 -10.26
N PRO A 223 -22.23 -4.68 -11.39
CA PRO A 223 -22.48 -5.96 -12.06
C PRO A 223 -21.79 -7.15 -11.36
N TYR A 224 -22.16 -7.43 -10.10
CA TYR A 224 -21.55 -8.47 -9.24
C TYR A 224 -21.46 -9.85 -9.92
N SER A 225 -22.55 -10.29 -10.54
CA SER A 225 -22.61 -11.60 -11.20
C SER A 225 -21.68 -11.67 -12.41
N ALA A 226 -21.51 -10.56 -13.15
CA ALA A 226 -20.56 -10.49 -14.25
C ALA A 226 -19.11 -10.53 -13.74
N ILE A 227 -18.79 -9.77 -12.68
CA ILE A 227 -17.46 -9.76 -12.06
C ILE A 227 -17.08 -11.18 -11.60
N ARG A 228 -17.94 -11.83 -10.80
CA ARG A 228 -17.70 -13.19 -10.29
C ARG A 228 -17.56 -14.21 -11.43
N ARG A 229 -18.40 -14.12 -12.46
CA ARG A 229 -18.34 -15.01 -13.64
C ARG A 229 -17.04 -14.83 -14.42
N GLN A 230 -16.61 -13.59 -14.67
CA GLN A 230 -15.36 -13.34 -15.39
C GLN A 230 -14.15 -13.77 -14.57
N PHE A 231 -14.15 -13.51 -13.26
CA PHE A 231 -13.12 -14.01 -12.36
C PHE A 231 -13.02 -15.53 -12.42
N GLN A 232 -14.12 -16.27 -12.26
CA GLN A 232 -14.12 -17.74 -12.33
C GLN A 232 -13.57 -18.28 -13.66
N ARG A 233 -13.85 -17.59 -14.77
CA ARG A 233 -13.40 -18.00 -16.10
C ARG A 233 -11.91 -17.82 -16.29
N LEU A 234 -11.34 -16.74 -15.74
CA LEU A 234 -9.95 -16.32 -15.98
C LEU A 234 -9.01 -16.53 -14.78
N SER A 235 -9.52 -17.01 -13.65
CA SER A 235 -8.76 -17.19 -12.41
C SER A 235 -7.51 -18.06 -12.57
N HIS A 236 -7.55 -19.04 -13.49
CA HIS A 236 -6.40 -19.90 -13.78
C HIS A 236 -5.16 -19.15 -14.30
N PHE A 237 -5.31 -17.94 -14.87
CA PHE A 237 -4.16 -17.11 -15.25
C PHE A 237 -3.42 -16.58 -14.01
N LEU A 238 -4.08 -16.47 -12.86
CA LEU A 238 -3.44 -16.07 -11.61
C LEU A 238 -2.60 -17.19 -10.99
N ASP A 239 -2.82 -18.46 -11.37
CA ASP A 239 -2.02 -19.61 -10.92
C ASP A 239 -0.59 -19.56 -11.47
N SER A 240 -0.33 -18.74 -12.49
CA SER A 240 1.01 -18.49 -13.03
C SER A 240 1.92 -17.73 -12.05
N VAL A 241 1.33 -17.02 -11.07
CA VAL A 241 2.05 -16.28 -10.05
C VAL A 241 2.48 -17.25 -8.96
N SER A 242 3.78 -17.51 -8.93
CA SER A 242 4.42 -18.52 -8.07
C SER A 242 5.14 -17.91 -6.87
N VAL A 243 5.62 -16.67 -7.00
CA VAL A 243 6.38 -15.99 -5.94
C VAL A 243 5.53 -14.90 -5.26
N PRO A 244 5.23 -15.02 -3.96
CA PRO A 244 4.50 -14.00 -3.19
C PRO A 244 5.41 -12.82 -2.85
N ARG A 245 5.38 -11.76 -3.65
CA ARG A 245 6.25 -10.58 -3.53
C ARG A 245 5.55 -9.45 -2.78
N LEU A 246 6.28 -8.65 -2.01
CA LEU A 246 5.72 -7.52 -1.27
C LEU A 246 5.27 -6.44 -2.26
N VAL A 247 4.00 -6.02 -2.15
CA VAL A 247 3.40 -4.98 -2.99
C VAL A 247 2.73 -3.93 -2.11
N ALA A 248 3.10 -2.67 -2.28
CA ALA A 248 2.35 -1.53 -1.75
C ALA A 248 1.28 -1.11 -2.76
N VAL A 249 0.06 -1.66 -2.63
CA VAL A 249 -0.99 -1.59 -3.69
C VAL A 249 -1.27 -0.15 -4.12
N ASP A 250 -1.53 0.75 -3.18
CA ASP A 250 -1.83 2.17 -3.42
C ASP A 250 -0.59 3.09 -3.26
N GLY A 251 0.64 2.53 -3.23
CA GLY A 251 1.84 3.27 -2.83
C GLY A 251 2.32 4.35 -3.80
N THR A 252 1.89 4.31 -5.07
CA THR A 252 2.22 5.34 -6.08
C THR A 252 1.30 6.55 -6.03
N ASN A 253 0.27 6.54 -5.19
CA ASN A 253 -0.61 7.70 -5.03
C ASN A 253 0.20 8.92 -4.57
N GLU A 254 -0.01 10.07 -5.20
CA GLU A 254 0.75 11.29 -4.90
C GLU A 254 0.60 11.76 -3.43
N SER A 255 -0.47 11.36 -2.75
CA SER A 255 -0.68 11.63 -1.32
C SER A 255 0.09 10.69 -0.37
N VAL A 256 0.56 9.56 -0.91
CA VAL A 256 1.28 8.50 -0.18
C VAL A 256 2.79 8.59 -0.41
N ILE A 257 3.23 8.79 -1.65
CA ILE A 257 4.66 8.88 -1.97
C ILE A 257 5.28 10.18 -1.43
N LEU A 258 6.42 10.06 -0.75
CA LEU A 258 7.13 11.19 -0.15
C LEU A 258 8.35 11.58 -0.99
N VAL A 259 8.55 12.89 -1.19
CA VAL A 259 9.70 13.46 -1.90
C VAL A 259 10.40 14.53 -1.06
N SER A 260 11.71 14.66 -1.25
CA SER A 260 12.54 15.68 -0.60
C SER A 260 13.55 16.29 -1.59
N LYS A 261 14.03 17.51 -1.30
CA LYS A 261 15.14 18.12 -2.03
C LYS A 261 16.47 17.71 -1.39
N PRO A 262 17.52 17.39 -2.17
CA PRO A 262 18.78 16.83 -1.67
C PRO A 262 19.69 17.81 -0.87
N ALA A 263 19.16 18.89 -0.28
CA ALA A 263 19.95 19.91 0.42
C ALA A 263 19.43 20.33 1.81
N ASP A 264 18.41 19.68 2.39
CA ASP A 264 18.03 19.90 3.80
C ASP A 264 18.86 19.01 4.75
N GLY A 265 20.18 19.21 4.72
CA GLY A 265 21.06 18.72 5.76
C GLY A 265 21.24 19.81 6.82
N GLY A 266 20.51 19.73 7.94
CA GLY A 266 20.93 20.41 9.17
C GLY A 266 20.05 21.53 9.74
N SER A 267 18.72 21.51 9.54
CA SER A 267 17.83 22.24 10.46
C SER A 267 16.77 21.32 11.02
N ALA A 268 16.52 21.44 12.34
CA ALA A 268 15.45 20.77 13.09
C ALA A 268 14.13 20.70 12.28
N PRO A 269 13.26 19.70 12.53
CA PRO A 269 12.02 19.53 11.78
C PRO A 269 11.20 20.81 11.83
N GLN A 270 11.26 21.61 10.75
CA GLN A 270 10.39 22.75 10.58
C GLN A 270 9.01 22.19 10.25
N THR A 271 8.22 22.02 11.30
CA THR A 271 6.75 21.98 11.30
C THR A 271 6.14 21.46 9.98
N LEU A 272 6.10 20.14 9.86
CA LEU A 272 5.21 19.48 8.93
C LEU A 272 3.77 19.91 9.30
N PHE A 273 3.01 20.39 8.33
CA PHE A 273 1.55 20.67 8.42
C PHE A 273 1.09 22.03 8.98
N THR A 274 1.61 23.16 8.50
CA THR A 274 0.83 24.42 8.47
C THR A 274 0.08 24.55 7.15
N THR A 275 -1.12 23.98 7.06
CA THR A 275 -2.08 24.33 6.01
C THR A 275 -2.80 25.61 6.43
N SER A 276 -2.14 26.76 6.29
CA SER A 276 -2.83 28.05 6.29
C SER A 276 -3.25 28.37 4.87
N ILE A 277 -4.51 28.06 4.54
CA ILE A 277 -5.20 28.63 3.38
C ILE A 277 -5.44 30.11 3.70
N ASN A 278 -4.49 30.98 3.32
CA ASN A 278 -4.74 32.41 3.23
C ASN A 278 -4.88 32.77 1.75
N THR A 279 -6.13 32.82 1.30
CA THR A 279 -6.53 33.55 0.10
C THR A 279 -6.23 35.04 0.30
N SER A 280 -5.20 35.55 -0.39
CA SER A 280 -5.12 36.98 -0.69
C SER A 280 -4.46 37.18 -2.04
N LEU A 281 -5.32 37.36 -3.05
CA LEU A 281 -4.94 37.85 -4.37
C LEU A 281 -4.70 39.35 -4.27
N LYS A 282 -3.44 39.78 -4.42
CA LYS A 282 -3.10 41.09 -5.01
C LYS A 282 -1.69 41.02 -5.58
N GLY A 283 -1.61 41.21 -6.90
CA GLY A 283 -0.42 40.94 -7.70
C GLY A 283 0.63 42.05 -7.72
N LYS A 284 1.75 41.74 -8.38
CA LYS A 284 2.31 42.51 -9.49
C LYS A 284 3.43 41.71 -10.15
N SER A 285 3.42 41.75 -11.48
CA SER A 285 4.38 41.15 -12.40
C SER A 285 5.74 41.83 -12.29
N ALA A 286 6.82 41.04 -12.30
CA ALA A 286 8.11 41.42 -12.84
C ALA A 286 8.81 40.16 -13.34
N VAL A 287 9.04 40.13 -14.64
CA VAL A 287 9.76 39.12 -15.40
C VAL A 287 11.24 39.23 -15.05
N ASP A 288 11.88 38.11 -14.68
CA ASP A 288 13.32 37.94 -14.85
C ASP A 288 13.62 36.51 -15.34
N ASN A 289 13.98 36.44 -16.62
CA ASN A 289 14.54 35.28 -17.29
C ASN A 289 15.97 35.08 -16.81
N ASN A 290 16.25 33.98 -16.11
CA ASN A 290 17.55 33.28 -16.07
C ASN A 290 17.44 32.06 -15.15
N ASN A 291 17.00 30.89 -15.65
CA ASN A 291 16.92 29.68 -14.82
C ASN A 291 17.38 28.38 -15.51
N ALA A 292 18.17 28.48 -16.58
CA ALA A 292 18.65 27.30 -17.32
C ALA A 292 19.94 26.65 -16.75
N LEU A 293 20.49 27.16 -15.64
CA LEU A 293 21.80 26.72 -15.12
C LEU A 293 21.78 26.17 -13.68
N ASP A 294 20.62 26.08 -13.02
CA ASP A 294 20.52 25.61 -11.61
C ASP A 294 19.62 24.37 -11.40
N GLU A 295 19.04 23.81 -12.46
CA GLU A 295 18.17 22.61 -12.40
C GLU A 295 18.94 21.31 -12.08
N SER A 296 20.27 21.30 -12.21
CA SER A 296 21.10 20.13 -11.90
C SER A 296 21.32 19.91 -10.40
N LYS A 297 21.00 20.89 -9.53
CA LYS A 297 21.27 20.82 -8.08
C LYS A 297 20.04 20.63 -7.20
N SER A 298 18.83 20.72 -7.74
CA SER A 298 17.58 20.66 -6.95
C SER A 298 16.61 19.54 -7.39
N SER A 299 17.13 18.41 -7.87
CA SER A 299 16.29 17.27 -8.27
C SER A 299 15.59 16.66 -7.05
N LEU A 300 14.26 16.60 -7.06
CA LEU A 300 13.50 15.88 -6.03
C LEU A 300 13.90 14.40 -5.98
N ARG A 301 14.03 13.88 -4.77
CA ARG A 301 14.32 12.48 -4.48
C ARG A 301 13.12 11.83 -3.77
N VAL A 302 12.72 10.65 -4.22
CA VAL A 302 11.77 9.79 -3.48
C VAL A 302 12.43 9.34 -2.19
N CYS A 303 11.76 9.57 -1.07
CA CYS A 303 12.31 9.36 0.27
C CYS A 303 11.46 8.44 1.15
N GLY A 304 10.34 7.91 0.64
CA GLY A 304 9.59 6.86 1.32
C GLY A 304 8.11 6.85 0.94
N LEU A 305 7.36 6.01 1.65
CA LEU A 305 5.90 5.98 1.62
C LEU A 305 5.36 6.45 2.97
N ARG A 306 4.30 7.26 2.94
CA ARG A 306 3.59 7.73 4.12
C ARG A 306 2.67 6.66 4.74
N ASP A 307 2.22 5.70 3.94
CA ASP A 307 1.25 4.68 4.34
C ASP A 307 1.70 3.29 3.85
N TRP A 308 1.96 2.39 4.80
CA TRP A 308 2.33 0.98 4.56
C TRP A 308 1.21 0.00 4.92
N SER A 309 0.00 0.50 5.18
CA SER A 309 -1.09 -0.30 5.73
C SER A 309 -1.74 -1.23 4.69
N ASN A 310 -1.73 -0.86 3.41
CA ASN A 310 -2.32 -1.63 2.31
C ASN A 310 -1.28 -2.50 1.55
N CYS A 311 -0.28 -3.01 2.26
CA CYS A 311 0.70 -3.92 1.70
C CYS A 311 0.17 -5.37 1.65
N ILE A 312 0.54 -6.09 0.60
CA ILE A 312 0.24 -7.51 0.42
C ILE A 312 1.49 -8.30 0.02
N PHE A 313 1.41 -9.63 0.09
CA PHE A 313 2.30 -10.53 -0.65
C PHE A 313 1.55 -11.15 -1.83
N GLY A 314 1.95 -10.82 -3.05
CA GLY A 314 1.21 -11.16 -4.27
C GLY A 314 1.95 -10.87 -5.56
N ASP A 315 1.17 -10.72 -6.63
CA ASP A 315 1.66 -10.30 -7.95
C ASP A 315 1.99 -8.79 -7.94
N PRO A 316 3.22 -8.38 -8.28
CA PRO A 316 3.59 -6.96 -8.40
C PRO A 316 2.68 -6.15 -9.33
N LEU A 317 2.07 -6.79 -10.35
CA LEU A 317 1.12 -6.16 -11.26
C LEU A 317 -0.18 -5.71 -10.58
N LEU A 318 -0.44 -6.09 -9.33
CA LEU A 318 -1.56 -5.58 -8.54
C LEU A 318 -1.34 -4.13 -8.07
N ALA A 319 -0.13 -3.57 -8.13
CA ALA A 319 0.03 -2.15 -7.80
C ALA A 319 -0.85 -1.27 -8.72
N THR A 320 -1.52 -0.25 -8.17
CA THR A 320 -2.50 0.56 -8.90
C THR A 320 -1.90 1.27 -10.11
N VAL A 321 -0.62 1.63 -10.07
CA VAL A 321 0.12 2.22 -11.20
C VAL A 321 0.01 1.40 -12.48
N PHE A 322 0.01 0.07 -12.40
CA PHE A 322 -0.15 -0.79 -13.58
C PHE A 322 -1.58 -0.78 -14.13
N SER A 323 -2.58 -0.47 -13.28
CA SER A 323 -3.96 -0.29 -13.71
C SER A 323 -4.23 1.09 -14.30
N GLU A 324 -3.45 2.09 -13.90
CA GLU A 324 -3.58 3.49 -14.33
C GLU A 324 -2.77 3.81 -15.60
N GLY A 325 -1.87 2.90 -15.99
CA GLY A 325 -0.95 3.12 -17.11
C GLY A 325 0.38 3.68 -16.60
N PRO A 326 1.38 2.82 -16.37
CA PRO A 326 2.67 3.28 -15.86
C PRO A 326 3.39 4.12 -16.93
N SER A 327 4.08 5.18 -16.50
CA SER A 327 4.93 5.96 -17.40
C SER A 327 6.16 5.16 -17.84
N GLU A 328 6.76 5.56 -18.97
CA GLU A 328 7.99 4.93 -19.48
C GLU A 328 9.11 4.97 -18.45
N SER A 329 9.32 6.14 -17.82
CA SER A 329 10.33 6.28 -16.76
C SER A 329 10.06 5.37 -15.56
N PHE A 330 8.79 5.21 -15.15
CA PHE A 330 8.44 4.24 -14.10
C PHE A 330 8.82 2.81 -14.51
N LEU A 331 8.51 2.41 -15.74
CA LEU A 331 8.84 1.07 -16.26
C LEU A 331 10.36 0.85 -16.34
N GLU A 332 11.13 1.85 -16.79
CA GLU A 332 12.60 1.81 -16.78
C GLU A 332 13.13 1.55 -15.36
N GLY A 333 12.63 2.29 -14.38
CA GLY A 333 12.98 2.11 -12.97
C GLY A 333 12.58 0.73 -12.42
N PHE A 334 11.38 0.26 -12.79
CA PHE A 334 10.81 -0.99 -12.30
C PHE A 334 11.50 -2.24 -12.89
N ASN A 335 11.87 -2.19 -14.15
CA ASN A 335 12.55 -3.29 -14.83
C ASN A 335 14.05 -3.34 -14.49
N GLY A 336 14.65 -2.19 -14.17
CA GLY A 336 16.08 -2.08 -13.96
C GLY A 336 16.86 -2.36 -15.25
N THR A 337 18.05 -2.96 -15.13
CA THR A 337 18.97 -3.15 -16.28
C THR A 337 18.66 -4.37 -17.16
N LYS A 338 17.62 -5.15 -16.83
CA LYS A 338 17.27 -6.40 -17.53
C LYS A 338 15.91 -6.25 -18.19
N THR A 339 15.87 -5.63 -19.36
CA THR A 339 14.70 -5.61 -20.23
C THR A 339 14.95 -6.53 -21.42
N ASP A 340 14.17 -7.60 -21.52
CA ASP A 340 13.98 -8.29 -22.81
C ASP A 340 12.72 -7.69 -23.44
N PRO A 341 12.79 -7.15 -24.67
CA PRO A 341 11.60 -6.77 -25.42
C PRO A 341 10.82 -8.03 -25.82
N GLY A 342 10.06 -8.57 -24.88
CA GLY A 342 9.11 -9.65 -25.11
C GLY A 342 7.85 -9.16 -25.84
N PRO A 343 6.96 -10.08 -26.25
CA PRO A 343 5.74 -9.75 -26.99
C PRO A 343 4.63 -9.08 -26.15
N ALA A 344 4.86 -8.85 -24.85
CA ALA A 344 3.86 -8.23 -23.98
C ALA A 344 3.62 -6.76 -24.33
N GLN A 345 2.40 -6.28 -24.09
CA GLN A 345 2.02 -4.88 -24.35
C GLN A 345 2.81 -3.88 -23.49
N LEU A 346 3.34 -4.33 -22.35
CA LEU A 346 4.25 -3.59 -21.49
C LEU A 346 5.61 -4.28 -21.44
N PRO A 347 6.73 -3.52 -21.50
CA PRO A 347 8.04 -4.07 -21.22
C PRO A 347 8.10 -4.43 -19.73
N LEU A 348 8.03 -5.73 -19.40
CA LEU A 348 8.03 -6.23 -18.03
C LEU A 348 9.26 -7.09 -17.77
N GLY A 349 9.97 -6.81 -16.69
CA GLY A 349 11.14 -7.56 -16.23
C GLY A 349 10.75 -8.99 -15.85
N ARG A 350 11.24 -9.97 -16.63
CA ARG A 350 10.99 -11.41 -16.42
C ARG A 350 11.60 -11.96 -15.12
N ASP A 351 12.46 -11.19 -14.46
CA ASP A 351 13.06 -11.55 -13.17
C ASP A 351 12.14 -11.26 -11.97
N ILE A 352 11.14 -10.40 -12.16
CA ILE A 352 10.16 -10.02 -11.13
C ILE A 352 8.75 -10.47 -11.48
N ILE A 353 8.37 -10.36 -12.75
CA ILE A 353 7.03 -10.71 -13.22
C ILE A 353 7.02 -12.16 -13.71
N ASP A 354 6.28 -13.02 -13.01
CA ASP A 354 6.02 -14.38 -13.43
C ASP A 354 5.11 -14.40 -14.68
N ASP A 355 5.36 -15.32 -15.62
CA ASP A 355 4.56 -15.53 -16.83
C ASP A 355 4.12 -14.22 -17.52
N VAL A 356 5.08 -13.50 -18.09
CA VAL A 356 4.86 -12.23 -18.79
C VAL A 356 3.86 -12.37 -19.94
N ASP A 357 3.75 -13.55 -20.55
CA ASP A 357 2.82 -13.80 -21.65
C ASP A 357 1.35 -13.74 -21.22
N SER A 358 1.03 -14.01 -19.94
CA SER A 358 -0.33 -13.87 -19.40
C SER A 358 -0.56 -12.59 -18.59
N ALA A 359 0.46 -11.72 -18.47
CA ALA A 359 0.39 -10.49 -17.69
C ALA A 359 -0.77 -9.59 -18.10
N ASP A 360 -1.03 -9.46 -19.41
CA ASP A 360 -2.12 -8.64 -19.94
C ASP A 360 -3.49 -9.08 -19.39
N VAL A 361 -3.73 -10.39 -19.28
CA VAL A 361 -4.99 -10.91 -18.73
C VAL A 361 -5.08 -10.63 -17.23
N ARG A 362 -3.97 -10.83 -16.48
CA ARG A 362 -3.92 -10.54 -15.05
C ARG A 362 -4.18 -9.06 -14.77
N LEU A 363 -3.61 -8.16 -15.58
CA LEU A 363 -3.83 -6.72 -15.48
C LEU A 363 -5.30 -6.34 -15.63
N ILE A 364 -6.03 -6.93 -16.59
CA ILE A 364 -7.47 -6.64 -16.76
C ILE A 364 -8.27 -7.15 -15.53
N ILE A 365 -7.88 -8.29 -14.94
CA ILE A 365 -8.49 -8.79 -13.69
C ILE A 365 -8.24 -7.80 -12.54
N TYR A 366 -7.01 -7.30 -12.39
CA TYR A 366 -6.65 -6.33 -11.33
C TYR A 366 -7.31 -4.97 -11.53
N GLN A 367 -7.43 -4.49 -12.77
CA GLN A 367 -8.18 -3.28 -13.11
C GLN A 367 -9.65 -3.39 -12.68
N THR A 368 -10.26 -4.57 -12.84
CA THR A 368 -11.63 -4.84 -12.37
C THR A 368 -11.73 -4.72 -10.86
N TYR A 369 -10.75 -5.28 -10.13
CA TYR A 369 -10.66 -5.18 -8.68
C TYR A 369 -10.50 -3.72 -8.22
N HIS A 370 -9.55 -2.96 -8.78
CA HIS A 370 -9.33 -1.56 -8.41
C HIS A 370 -10.53 -0.66 -8.72
N ALA A 371 -11.19 -0.86 -9.87
CA ALA A 371 -12.41 -0.13 -10.20
C ALA A 371 -13.53 -0.43 -9.19
N THR A 372 -13.68 -1.70 -8.80
CA THR A 372 -14.65 -2.13 -7.77
C THR A 372 -14.35 -1.49 -6.41
N VAL A 373 -13.10 -1.57 -5.95
CA VAL A 373 -12.64 -0.90 -4.71
C VAL A 373 -12.91 0.59 -4.75
N SER A 374 -12.59 1.25 -5.87
CA SER A 374 -12.81 2.69 -6.04
C SER A 374 -14.28 3.05 -5.89
N ILE A 375 -15.21 2.32 -6.53
CA ILE A 375 -16.65 2.56 -6.40
C ILE A 375 -17.08 2.38 -4.94
N VAL A 376 -16.79 1.22 -4.34
CA VAL A 376 -17.28 0.89 -2.98
C VAL A 376 -16.74 1.88 -1.94
N ARG A 377 -15.48 2.31 -2.11
CA ARG A 377 -14.83 3.28 -1.23
C ARG A 377 -15.55 4.63 -1.20
N GLU A 378 -16.05 5.14 -2.33
CA GLU A 378 -16.76 6.43 -2.39
C GLU A 378 -18.09 6.42 -1.63
N PHE A 379 -18.75 5.27 -1.51
CA PHE A 379 -19.98 5.15 -0.69
C PHE A 379 -19.69 4.97 0.80
N TYR A 380 -18.59 4.30 1.15
CA TYR A 380 -18.18 4.16 2.56
C TYR A 380 -17.68 5.49 3.14
N ARG A 381 -17.04 6.32 2.30
CA ARG A 381 -16.43 7.59 2.68
C ARG A 381 -16.72 8.68 1.64
N PRO A 382 -17.96 9.20 1.60
CA PRO A 382 -18.31 10.28 0.68
C PRO A 382 -17.59 11.58 1.05
N HIS A 383 -17.07 12.25 0.04
CA HIS A 383 -16.40 13.54 0.03
C HIS A 383 -17.09 14.44 -1.00
N GLY A 384 -16.76 15.75 -1.03
CA GLY A 384 -17.38 16.70 -1.96
C GLY A 384 -17.30 16.30 -3.44
N ASP A 385 -16.20 15.65 -3.85
CA ASP A 385 -15.97 15.19 -5.22
C ASP A 385 -16.38 13.72 -5.47
N SER A 386 -17.00 13.05 -4.49
CA SER A 386 -17.26 11.60 -4.58
C SER A 386 -18.11 11.21 -5.77
N SER A 387 -19.14 11.98 -6.12
CA SER A 387 -19.97 11.69 -7.30
C SER A 387 -19.16 11.65 -8.59
N ARG A 388 -18.19 12.54 -8.76
CA ARG A 388 -17.33 12.57 -9.95
C ARG A 388 -16.40 11.35 -9.99
N ARG A 389 -15.71 11.07 -8.87
CA ARG A 389 -14.78 9.93 -8.78
C ARG A 389 -15.49 8.59 -8.92
N GLU A 390 -16.70 8.49 -8.38
CA GLU A 390 -17.55 7.31 -8.48
C GLU A 390 -17.98 7.05 -9.93
N LEU A 391 -18.44 8.08 -10.65
CA LEU A 391 -18.81 7.96 -12.06
C LEU A 391 -17.62 7.58 -12.95
N GLU A 392 -16.45 8.15 -12.69
CA GLU A 392 -15.20 7.79 -13.37
C GLU A 392 -14.84 6.31 -13.10
N ALA A 393 -14.97 5.86 -11.85
CA ALA A 393 -14.71 4.47 -11.49
C ALA A 393 -15.71 3.49 -12.13
N ARG A 394 -16.99 3.85 -12.25
CA ARG A 394 -18.00 3.07 -13.00
C ARG A 394 -17.69 2.98 -14.48
N ARG A 395 -17.27 4.09 -15.10
CA ARG A 395 -16.86 4.10 -16.51
C ARG A 395 -15.70 3.11 -16.73
N ARG A 396 -14.67 3.19 -15.88
CA ARG A 396 -13.54 2.25 -15.90
C ARG A 396 -13.99 0.80 -15.71
N LEU A 397 -14.87 0.52 -14.75
CA LEU A 397 -15.38 -0.83 -14.52
C LEU A 397 -16.08 -1.40 -15.78
N ASN A 398 -16.94 -0.60 -16.43
CA ASN A 398 -17.63 -1.03 -17.64
C ASN A 398 -16.67 -1.30 -18.80
N GLU A 399 -15.68 -0.42 -19.01
CA GLU A 399 -14.66 -0.59 -20.05
C GLU A 399 -13.84 -1.86 -19.84
N VAL A 400 -13.36 -2.09 -18.61
CA VAL A 400 -12.55 -3.26 -18.26
C VAL A 400 -13.37 -4.55 -18.37
N LEU A 401 -14.65 -4.53 -17.98
CA LEU A 401 -15.53 -5.69 -18.14
C LEU A 401 -15.78 -6.04 -19.61
N SER A 402 -15.89 -5.05 -20.51
CA SER A 402 -15.96 -5.30 -21.95
C SER A 402 -14.68 -5.97 -22.46
N ARG A 403 -13.50 -5.47 -22.07
CA ARG A 403 -12.21 -6.08 -22.41
C ARG A 403 -12.09 -7.52 -21.89
N LEU A 404 -12.57 -7.80 -20.67
CA LEU A 404 -12.58 -9.17 -20.14
C LEU A 404 -13.38 -10.12 -21.03
N VAL A 405 -14.53 -9.70 -21.57
CA VAL A 405 -15.36 -10.55 -22.43
C VAL A 405 -14.61 -10.99 -23.69
N GLU A 406 -13.75 -10.15 -24.24
CA GLU A 406 -12.99 -10.41 -25.46
C GLU A 406 -11.81 -11.38 -25.25
N VAL A 407 -11.30 -11.49 -24.01
CA VAL A 407 -10.20 -12.42 -23.69
C VAL A 407 -10.66 -13.86 -23.96
N GLN A 408 -10.03 -14.54 -24.92
CA GLN A 408 -10.28 -15.96 -25.16
C GLN A 408 -9.63 -16.78 -24.03
N ALA A 409 -10.43 -17.56 -23.32
CA ALA A 409 -9.90 -18.52 -22.34
C ALA A 409 -9.39 -19.74 -23.12
N ASP A 410 -8.12 -19.70 -23.53
CA ASP A 410 -7.52 -20.78 -24.30
C ASP A 410 -7.58 -22.10 -23.51
N SER A 411 -8.43 -23.02 -23.98
CA SER A 411 -8.77 -24.25 -23.25
C SER A 411 -7.62 -25.26 -23.15
N LYS A 412 -6.45 -24.95 -23.72
CA LYS A 412 -5.30 -25.84 -23.85
C LYS A 412 -4.25 -25.71 -22.73
N ARG A 413 -4.30 -24.67 -21.89
CA ARG A 413 -3.34 -24.45 -20.77
C ARG A 413 -3.90 -24.79 -19.39
N LYS A 414 -4.95 -25.63 -19.31
CA LYS A 414 -5.41 -26.19 -18.03
C LYS A 414 -4.35 -27.15 -17.50
N HIS A 415 -3.43 -26.66 -16.67
CA HIS A 415 -2.56 -27.53 -15.90
C HIS A 415 -3.43 -28.49 -15.05
N PRO A 416 -3.20 -29.81 -15.10
CA PRO A 416 -3.95 -30.75 -14.28
C PRO A 416 -3.73 -30.41 -12.82
N ARG A 417 -4.82 -30.16 -12.09
CA ARG A 417 -4.77 -30.07 -10.62
C ARG A 417 -4.22 -31.41 -10.08
N PRO A 418 -3.27 -31.41 -9.14
CA PRO A 418 -2.96 -32.63 -8.41
C PRO A 418 -4.17 -32.99 -7.53
N SER A 419 -5.01 -33.88 -8.02
CA SER A 419 -6.04 -34.54 -7.21
C SER A 419 -5.33 -35.45 -6.21
N GLY A 420 -5.37 -35.11 -4.94
CA GLY A 420 -4.72 -35.91 -3.92
C GLY A 420 -5.13 -35.52 -2.51
N GLU A 421 -6.41 -35.61 -2.18
CA GLU A 421 -6.87 -35.99 -0.84
C GLU A 421 -8.34 -36.44 -0.92
N MET A 422 -8.54 -37.76 -0.91
CA MET A 422 -9.85 -38.40 -0.83
C MET A 422 -10.46 -38.13 0.56
N SER A 423 -11.67 -37.54 0.60
CA SER A 423 -12.47 -37.49 1.82
C SER A 423 -12.82 -38.91 2.33
N PRO A 424 -12.67 -39.19 3.64
CA PRO A 424 -13.01 -40.48 4.22
C PRO A 424 -14.50 -40.50 4.55
N ALA A 425 -15.34 -40.71 3.54
CA ALA A 425 -16.77 -40.94 3.75
C ALA A 425 -17.27 -41.93 2.70
N LYS A 426 -16.97 -43.21 2.93
CA LYS A 426 -17.78 -44.40 2.59
C LYS A 426 -16.97 -45.67 2.87
N ARG A 427 -17.04 -46.14 4.11
CA ARG A 427 -16.96 -47.59 4.37
C ARG A 427 -18.27 -47.99 5.05
N ILE A 428 -19.17 -48.55 4.24
CA ILE A 428 -20.20 -49.47 4.70
C ILE A 428 -19.81 -50.82 4.10
N LYS A 429 -19.35 -51.72 4.95
CA LYS A 429 -19.86 -53.08 5.09
C LYS A 429 -19.32 -53.67 6.38
#